data_AF-A0AA40VPD7-F1
#
_entry.id   AF-A0AA40VPD7-F1
#
_cell.length_a   1.000
_cell.length_b   1.000
_cell.length_c   1.000
_cell.angle_alpha   90.00
_cell.angle_beta   90.00
_cell.angle_gamma   90.00
#
_symmetry.space_group_name_H-M   'P 1'
#
loop_
_entity.id
_entity.type
_entity.pdbx_description
1 polymer ?
#
loop_
_entity_poly.entity_id
_entity_poly.type
_entity_poly.pdbx_seq_one_letter_code
_entity_poly.pdbx_strand_id
1 'polypeptide(L)' 'MISTDKEKSSLQKITVNLPPETIAVLKRLADQQGITATAALRKAIATEDFLRREAVNKEAKVLIQEPNGTTKQVVFI' A
#
# COMPACT_ATOMS: atom_id res chain seq x y z
N MET A 1 19.38 -9.94 37.07
CA MET A 1 18.12 -9.57 36.38
C MET A 1 18.47 -8.76 35.15
N ILE A 2 18.38 -9.36 33.95
CA ILE A 2 18.33 -8.61 32.70
C ILE A 2 17.25 -9.31 31.87
N SER A 3 16.02 -8.82 31.98
CA SER A 3 14.92 -9.27 31.14
C SER A 3 15.16 -8.75 29.73
N THR A 4 15.72 -9.61 28.87
CA THR A 4 15.73 -9.39 27.43
C THR A 4 14.41 -9.92 26.88
N ASP A 5 13.33 -9.21 27.15
CA ASP A 5 12.09 -9.41 26.41
C ASP A 5 12.30 -8.79 25.03
N LYS A 6 12.63 -9.65 24.05
CA LYS A 6 12.49 -9.32 22.63
C LYS A 6 11.08 -8.78 22.45
N GLU A 7 10.94 -7.52 22.04
CA GLU A 7 9.70 -7.00 21.48
C GLU A 7 9.25 -7.94 20.36
N LYS A 8 8.36 -8.88 20.70
CA LYS A 8 7.59 -9.64 19.73
C LYS A 8 6.76 -8.62 19.00
N SER A 9 7.18 -8.24 17.79
CA SER A 9 6.31 -7.57 16.83
C SER A 9 4.97 -8.32 16.84
N SER A 10 3.92 -7.67 17.33
CA SER A 10 2.59 -8.25 17.50
C SER A 10 1.90 -8.35 16.14
N LEU A 11 2.48 -9.14 15.25
CA LEU A 11 1.89 -9.44 13.95
C LEU A 11 0.57 -10.17 14.18
N GLN A 12 -0.52 -9.53 13.77
CA GLN A 12 -1.84 -10.14 13.78
C GLN A 12 -2.10 -10.82 12.43
N LYS A 13 -2.54 -12.07 12.48
CA LYS A 13 -2.99 -12.80 11.27
C LYS A 13 -4.44 -12.46 11.01
N ILE A 14 -4.71 -11.90 9.83
CA ILE A 14 -6.07 -11.62 9.34
C ILE A 14 -6.33 -12.52 8.13
N THR A 15 -7.53 -13.09 8.06
CA THR A 15 -8.00 -13.85 6.89
C THR A 15 -9.14 -13.07 6.24
N VAL A 16 -9.02 -12.78 4.95
CA VAL A 16 -10.02 -12.06 4.16
C VAL A 16 -10.33 -12.82 2.88
N ASN A 17 -11.57 -12.73 2.42
CA ASN A 17 -11.97 -13.23 1.11
C ASN A 17 -11.80 -12.10 0.10
N LEU A 18 -10.99 -12.32 -0.93
CA LEU A 18 -10.76 -11.37 -2.01
C LEU A 18 -11.15 -12.00 -3.34
N PRO A 19 -11.75 -11.23 -4.26
CA PRO A 19 -12.00 -11.71 -5.61
C PRO A 19 -10.70 -12.17 -6.30
N PRO A 20 -10.77 -13.18 -7.21
CA PRO A 20 -9.60 -13.71 -7.91
C PRO A 20 -8.76 -12.63 -8.63
N GLU A 21 -9.42 -11.64 -9.21
CA GLU A 21 -8.79 -10.50 -9.88
C GLU A 21 -7.98 -9.64 -8.92
N THR A 22 -8.45 -9.44 -7.69
CA THR A 22 -7.71 -8.70 -6.65
C THR A 22 -6.48 -9.49 -6.19
N ILE A 23 -6.60 -10.81 -6.06
CA ILE A 23 -5.47 -11.68 -5.73
C ILE A 23 -4.41 -11.63 -6.84
N ALA A 24 -4.83 -11.61 -8.11
CA ALA A 24 -3.92 -11.48 -9.24
C ALA A 24 -3.17 -10.13 -9.23
N VAL A 25 -3.85 -9.03 -8.90
CA VAL A 25 -3.22 -7.71 -8.74
C VAL A 25 -2.21 -7.73 -7.59
N LEU A 26 -2.55 -8.32 -6.44
CA LEU A 26 -1.65 -8.40 -5.30
C LEU A 26 -0.37 -9.20 -5.64
N LYS A 27 -0.51 -10.32 -6.34
CA LYS A 27 0.63 -11.12 -6.84
C LYS A 27 1.50 -10.31 -7.79
N ARG A 28 0.90 -9.64 -8.78
CA ARG A 28 1.63 -8.78 -9.71
C ARG A 28 2.43 -7.70 -9.00
N LEU A 29 1.84 -7.03 -8.00
CA LEU A 29 2.52 -6.01 -7.20
C LEU A 29 3.70 -6.57 -6.42
N ALA A 30 3.54 -7.77 -5.86
CA ALA A 30 4.59 -8.49 -5.14
C ALA A 30 5.75 -8.86 -6.07
N ASP A 31 5.44 -9.44 -7.23
CA ASP A 31 6.43 -9.90 -8.22
C ASP A 31 7.22 -8.73 -8.83
N GLN A 32 6.54 -7.64 -9.22
CA GLN A 32 7.18 -6.43 -9.76
C GLN A 32 8.21 -5.80 -8.80
N GLN A 33 8.05 -6.02 -7.50
CA GLN A 33 8.89 -5.46 -6.46
C GLN A 33 9.84 -6.48 -5.84
N GLY A 34 9.74 -7.76 -6.20
CA GLY A 34 10.51 -8.85 -5.59
C GLY A 34 10.22 -9.03 -4.09
N ILE A 35 8.98 -8.80 -3.64
CA ILE A 35 8.58 -8.88 -2.22
C ILE A 35 7.47 -9.91 -1.99
N THR A 36 7.18 -10.24 -0.74
CA THR A 36 6.07 -11.16 -0.41
C THR A 36 4.71 -10.50 -0.61
N ALA A 37 3.66 -11.30 -0.84
CA ALA A 37 2.28 -10.81 -0.94
C ALA A 37 1.84 -10.02 0.31
N THR A 38 2.25 -10.45 1.51
CA THR A 38 1.99 -9.72 2.77
C THR A 38 2.67 -8.35 2.78
N ALA A 39 3.93 -8.26 2.31
CA ALA A 39 4.63 -6.99 2.22
C ALA A 39 4.01 -6.05 1.17
N ALA A 40 3.60 -6.60 0.03
CA ALA A 40 2.88 -5.87 -1.01
C ALA A 40 1.55 -5.33 -0.50
N LEU A 41 0.76 -6.14 0.23
CA LEU A 41 -0.49 -5.72 0.84
C LEU A 41 -0.28 -4.60 1.86
N ARG A 42 0.69 -4.77 2.77
CA ARG A 42 1.05 -3.74 3.75
C ARG A 42 1.44 -2.42 3.06
N LYS A 43 2.23 -2.50 1.99
CA LYS A 43 2.64 -1.31 1.23
C LYS A 43 1.46 -0.65 0.53
N ALA A 44 0.57 -1.43 -0.09
CA ALA A 44 -0.62 -0.90 -0.75
C ALA A 44 -1.52 -0.15 0.24
N ILE A 45 -1.74 -0.71 1.45
CA ILE A 45 -2.51 -0.05 2.52
C ILE A 45 -1.84 1.26 2.95
N ALA A 46 -0.53 1.25 3.19
CA ALA A 46 0.21 2.44 3.61
C ALA A 46 0.20 3.54 2.53
N THR A 47 0.33 3.16 1.26
CA THR A 47 0.24 4.10 0.14
C THR A 47 -1.14 4.71 0.03
N GLU A 48 -2.20 3.91 0.13
CA GLU A 48 -3.59 4.40 0.11
C GLU A 48 -3.86 5.38 1.27
N ASP A 49 -3.46 5.02 2.49
CA ASP A 49 -3.62 5.86 3.67
C ASP A 49 -2.84 7.18 3.57
N PHE A 50 -1.62 7.15 3.03
CA PHE A 50 -0.86 8.38 2.76
C PHE A 50 -1.54 9.26 1.72
N LEU A 51 -1.91 8.70 0.57
CA LEU A 51 -2.54 9.46 -0.52
C LEU A 51 -3.85 10.09 -0.08
N ARG A 52 -4.70 9.36 0.67
CA ARG A 52 -5.94 9.92 1.21
C ARG A 52 -5.67 11.04 2.22
N ARG A 53 -4.72 10.87 3.15
CA ARG A 53 -4.40 11.92 4.14
C ARG A 53 -3.87 13.19 3.49
N GLU A 54 -3.01 13.09 2.48
CA GLU A 54 -2.52 14.27 1.79
C GLU A 54 -3.59 14.88 0.87
N ALA A 55 -4.23 14.07 0.02
CA ALA A 55 -5.12 14.58 -1.00
C ALA A 55 -6.47 15.07 -0.45
N VAL A 56 -7.07 14.33 0.49
CA VAL A 56 -8.39 14.65 1.04
C VAL A 56 -8.27 15.62 2.21
N ASN A 57 -7.37 15.37 3.17
CA ASN A 57 -7.36 16.16 4.40
C ASN A 57 -6.58 17.48 4.29
N LYS A 58 -5.64 17.58 3.34
CA LYS A 58 -4.81 18.78 3.13
C LYS A 58 -5.05 19.43 1.77
N GLU A 59 -6.04 18.97 1.02
CA GLU A 59 -6.36 19.44 -0.34
C GLU A 59 -5.17 19.35 -1.31
N ALA A 60 -4.22 18.45 -1.06
CA ALA A 60 -3.06 18.27 -1.91
C ALA A 60 -3.45 17.63 -3.25
N LYS A 61 -2.72 17.95 -4.31
CA LYS A 61 -2.95 17.36 -5.64
C LYS A 61 -2.00 16.20 -5.88
N VAL A 62 -2.55 15.04 -6.25
CA VAL A 62 -1.76 13.91 -6.74
C VAL A 62 -1.71 13.98 -8.26
N LEU A 63 -0.51 14.16 -8.80
CA LEU A 63 -0.28 14.32 -10.23
C LEU A 63 0.47 13.10 -10.80
N ILE A 64 -0.01 12.57 -11.91
CA ILE A 64 0.68 11.56 -12.71
C ILE A 64 1.25 12.28 -13.93
N GLN A 65 2.57 12.31 -14.04
CA GLN A 65 3.27 12.82 -15.20
C GLN A 65 3.72 11.67 -16.09
N GLU A 66 3.20 11.63 -17.31
CA GLU A 66 3.61 10.66 -18.32
C GLU A 66 4.93 11.10 -19.00
N PRO A 67 5.71 10.16 -19.57
CA PRO A 67 6.96 10.49 -20.26
C PRO A 67 6.79 11.46 -21.44
N ASN A 68 5.58 11.53 -22.02
CA ASN A 68 5.23 12.46 -23.10
C ASN A 68 4.96 13.90 -22.61
N GLY A 69 5.10 14.18 -21.31
CA GLY A 69 4.84 15.49 -20.70
C GLY A 69 3.37 15.74 -20.32
N THR A 70 2.48 14.78 -20.55
CA THR A 70 1.07 14.88 -20.14
C THR A 70 0.97 14.72 -18.63
N THR A 71 0.30 15.67 -17.98
CA THR A 71 0.01 15.62 -16.54
C THR A 71 -1.47 15.35 -16.30
N LYS A 72 -1.79 14.32 -15.51
CA LYS A 72 -3.15 13.97 -15.08
C LYS A 72 -3.28 14.13 -13.57
N GLN A 73 -4.38 14.68 -13.09
CA GLN A 73 -4.66 14.76 -11.66
C GLN A 73 -5.51 13.56 -11.24
N VAL A 74 -5.08 12.87 -10.17
CA VAL A 74 -5.88 11.83 -9.52
C VAL A 74 -6.87 12.53 -8.59
N VAL A 75 -8.15 12.24 -8.76
CA VAL A 75 -9.24 12.71 -7.90
C VAL A 75 -9.72 11.55 -7.06
N PHE A 76 -9.70 11.71 -5.74
CA PHE A 76 -10.25 10.76 -4.79
C PHE A 76 -11.70 11.14 -4.51
N ILE A 77 -12.63 10.22 -4.77
CA ILE A 77 -14.06 10.35 -4.45
C ILE A 77 -14.41 9.57 -3.19
#